data_AF-A0A3L7U3B4-F1
#
_entry.id   AF-A0A3L7U3B4-F1
#
_cell.length_a   1.000
_cell.length_b   1.000
_cell.length_c   1.000
_cell.angle_alpha   90.00
_cell.angle_beta   90.00
_cell.angle_gamma   90.00
#
_symmetry.space_group_name_H-M   'P 1'
#
loop_
_entity.id
_entity.type
_entity.pdbx_description
1 polymer ?
#
loop_
_entity_poly.entity_id
_entity_poly.type
_entity_poly.pdbx_seq_one_letter_code
_entity_poly.pdbx_strand_id
1 'polypeptide(L)'
;MLKPHQPTSHRLLCSLAFLSALTGLNVGAHALDGTTQKEVIVESTVALEQLVRQAHQGDISPERLRTERVRVERKLDAHLAKSAVAARPKEQLVVNQARTDLNQQIMCSQEFEFFGSEDRPEWGWYPSRQIQSTGSVVKVDKAGNATLTSAKH
;
A
#
# COMPACT_ATOMS: atom_id res chain seq x y z
N MET A 1 -1.90 57.79 -21.71
CA MET A 1 -2.85 56.69 -21.97
C MET A 1 -2.32 55.86 -23.14
N LEU A 2 -1.81 54.66 -22.88
CA LEU A 2 -1.45 53.65 -23.88
C LEU A 2 -1.61 52.28 -23.20
N LYS A 3 -2.50 51.45 -23.76
CA LYS A 3 -2.84 50.11 -23.29
C LYS A 3 -1.66 49.14 -23.42
N PRO A 4 -1.51 48.15 -22.52
CA PRO A 4 -0.58 47.04 -22.71
C PRO A 4 -1.17 45.98 -23.65
N HIS A 5 -0.34 45.52 -24.59
CA HIS A 5 -0.57 44.36 -25.46
C HIS A 5 -0.15 43.09 -24.72
N GLN A 6 -1.09 42.18 -24.47
CA GLN A 6 -0.80 40.77 -24.18
C GLN A 6 -0.88 39.95 -25.48
N PRO A 7 0.02 38.98 -25.70
CA PRO A 7 -0.21 37.88 -26.61
C PRO A 7 -0.64 36.60 -25.86
N THR A 8 -1.93 36.31 -26.01
CA THR A 8 -2.55 35.03 -26.38
C THR A 8 -1.66 33.80 -26.59
N SER A 9 -1.95 32.71 -25.87
CA SER A 9 -2.69 31.53 -26.38
C SER A 9 -2.15 30.15 -25.98
N HIS A 10 -3.13 29.24 -25.85
CA HIS A 10 -3.07 27.77 -25.91
C HIS A 10 -2.70 27.00 -24.64
N ARG A 11 -3.74 26.54 -23.92
CA ARG A 11 -3.96 25.10 -23.70
C ARG A 11 -5.46 24.77 -23.71
N LEU A 12 -5.92 24.20 -24.83
CA LEU A 12 -6.98 23.20 -24.85
C LEU A 12 -6.53 21.97 -24.05
N LEU A 13 -7.48 21.27 -23.41
CA LEU A 13 -7.66 19.81 -23.36
C LEU A 13 -8.67 19.52 -22.23
N CYS A 14 -9.95 19.39 -22.57
CA CYS A 14 -10.65 18.13 -22.83
C CYS A 14 -11.14 17.45 -21.55
N SER A 15 -12.44 17.65 -21.33
CA SER A 15 -13.34 16.88 -20.47
C SER A 15 -13.31 15.38 -20.79
N LEU A 16 -13.56 14.53 -19.80
CA LEU A 16 -14.39 13.32 -19.96
C LEU A 16 -14.78 12.77 -18.58
N ALA A 17 -16.03 13.04 -18.22
CA ALA A 17 -16.78 12.23 -17.28
C ALA A 17 -16.99 10.84 -17.88
N PHE A 18 -16.81 9.79 -17.09
CA PHE A 18 -17.26 8.44 -17.44
C PHE A 18 -18.12 7.88 -16.32
N LEU A 19 -19.42 8.14 -16.45
CA LEU A 19 -20.46 7.25 -15.93
C LEU A 19 -20.50 6.00 -16.83
N SER A 20 -20.37 4.83 -16.23
CA SER A 20 -20.96 3.60 -16.78
C SER A 20 -21.65 2.86 -15.66
N ALA A 21 -22.97 2.96 -15.67
CA ALA A 21 -23.87 2.18 -14.83
C ALA A 21 -24.27 0.87 -15.53
N LEU A 22 -24.52 -0.14 -14.68
CA LEU A 22 -25.43 -1.28 -14.84
C LEU A 22 -25.18 -2.36 -15.91
N THR A 23 -24.94 -3.59 -15.43
CA THR A 23 -25.80 -4.80 -15.50
C THR A 23 -24.88 -6.03 -15.41
N GLY A 24 -25.09 -7.08 -14.63
CA GLY A 24 -26.13 -7.52 -13.71
C GLY A 24 -25.90 -9.02 -13.49
N LEU A 25 -25.97 -9.50 -12.23
CA LEU A 25 -26.43 -10.86 -11.85
C LEU A 25 -26.20 -11.08 -10.35
N ASN A 26 -27.29 -10.85 -9.61
CA ASN A 26 -27.82 -11.68 -8.53
C ASN A 26 -26.84 -12.69 -7.88
N VAL A 27 -26.31 -12.33 -6.71
CA VAL A 27 -26.09 -13.28 -5.63
C VAL A 27 -26.76 -12.70 -4.40
N GLY A 28 -27.88 -13.30 -4.02
CA GLY A 28 -28.45 -13.11 -2.70
C GLY A 28 -27.38 -13.37 -1.65
N ALA A 29 -27.09 -12.36 -0.85
CA ALA A 29 -26.42 -12.54 0.41
C ALA A 29 -27.24 -11.73 1.41
N HIS A 30 -27.94 -12.45 2.28
CA HIS A 30 -28.45 -11.91 3.52
C HIS A 30 -27.32 -11.09 4.17
N ALA A 31 -27.44 -9.76 4.12
CA ALA A 31 -26.66 -8.86 4.93
C ALA A 31 -27.13 -9.09 6.38
N LEU A 32 -26.55 -10.10 7.02
CA LEU A 32 -26.43 -10.11 8.47
C LEU A 32 -25.49 -8.95 8.78
N ASP A 33 -26.06 -7.96 9.45
CA ASP A 33 -25.55 -6.64 9.76
C ASP A 33 -24.34 -6.73 10.73
N GLY A 34 -23.25 -7.31 10.26
CA GLY A 34 -22.04 -7.59 11.03
C GLY A 34 -20.80 -7.41 10.18
N THR A 35 -19.84 -6.66 10.71
CA THR A 35 -18.54 -6.42 10.07
C THR A 35 -17.85 -7.75 9.80
N THR A 36 -17.42 -7.97 8.56
CA THR A 36 -16.74 -9.21 8.16
C THR A 36 -15.28 -9.18 8.59
N GLN A 37 -14.67 -10.36 8.80
CA GLN A 37 -13.23 -10.43 9.10
C GLN A 37 -12.37 -9.71 8.05
N LYS A 38 -12.76 -9.80 6.77
CA LYS A 38 -12.04 -9.14 5.67
C LYS A 38 -12.01 -7.62 5.87
N GLU A 39 -13.16 -7.01 6.13
CA GLU A 39 -13.26 -5.54 6.28
C GLU A 39 -12.40 -5.07 7.44
N VAL A 40 -12.49 -5.74 8.59
CA VAL A 40 -11.68 -5.41 9.76
C VAL A 40 -10.17 -5.50 9.48
N ILE A 41 -9.73 -6.53 8.74
CA ILE A 41 -8.32 -6.70 8.35
C ILE A 41 -7.90 -5.59 7.39
N VAL A 42 -8.72 -5.27 6.38
CA VAL A 42 -8.42 -4.22 5.39
C VAL A 42 -8.33 -2.86 6.05
N GLU A 43 -9.26 -2.50 6.93
CA GLU A 43 -9.23 -1.24 7.68
C GLU A 43 -7.96 -1.11 8.52
N SER A 44 -7.57 -2.19 9.21
CA SER A 44 -6.36 -2.23 10.01
C SER A 44 -5.10 -2.11 9.15
N THR A 45 -5.11 -2.75 7.97
CA THR A 45 -4.01 -2.66 7.00
C THR A 45 -3.81 -1.23 6.51
N VAL A 46 -4.90 -0.54 6.14
CA VAL A 46 -4.86 0.86 5.71
C VAL A 46 -4.34 1.77 6.84
N ALA A 47 -4.78 1.55 8.07
CA ALA A 47 -4.30 2.30 9.23
C ALA A 47 -2.78 2.13 9.44
N LEU A 48 -2.26 0.89 9.31
CA LEU A 48 -0.82 0.64 9.42
C LEU A 48 -0.04 1.29 8.28
N GLU A 49 -0.52 1.21 7.04
CA GLU A 49 0.13 1.84 5.89
C GLU A 49 0.24 3.36 6.07
N GLN A 50 -0.81 4.00 6.60
CA GLN A 50 -0.81 5.44 6.90
C GLN A 50 0.22 5.79 7.98
N LEU A 51 0.33 5.00 9.04
CA LEU A 51 1.33 5.22 10.10
C LEU A 51 2.75 5.07 9.56
N VAL A 52 3.03 4.04 8.76
CA VAL A 52 4.34 3.84 8.13
C VAL A 52 4.68 5.02 7.21
N ARG A 53 3.71 5.49 6.42
CA ARG A 53 3.90 6.66 5.56
C ARG A 53 4.23 7.93 6.36
N GLN A 54 3.50 8.19 7.43
CA GLN A 54 3.77 9.32 8.34
C GLN A 54 5.18 9.23 8.94
N ALA A 55 5.62 8.02 9.32
CA ALA A 55 6.94 7.82 9.87
C ALA A 55 8.03 8.11 8.83
N HIS A 56 7.88 7.63 7.58
CA HIS A 56 8.78 7.96 6.47
C HIS A 56 8.81 9.46 6.13
N GLN A 57 7.69 10.16 6.32
CA GLN A 57 7.62 11.62 6.13
C GLN A 57 8.22 12.41 7.30
N GLY A 58 8.57 11.74 8.40
CA GLY A 58 9.08 12.37 9.62
C GLY A 58 7.99 12.97 10.52
N ASP A 59 6.71 12.72 10.24
CA ASP A 59 5.57 13.25 11.00
C ASP A 59 5.40 12.58 12.37
N ILE A 60 5.86 11.34 12.51
CA ILE A 60 5.85 10.58 13.76
C ILE A 60 7.20 9.91 14.01
N SER A 61 7.62 9.84 15.28
CA SER A 61 8.84 9.14 15.67
C SER A 61 8.69 7.61 15.60
N PRO A 62 9.80 6.85 15.53
CA PRO A 62 9.76 5.39 15.59
C PRO A 62 9.04 4.84 16.84
N GLU A 63 9.24 5.43 18.01
CA GLU A 63 8.57 5.03 19.26
C GLU A 63 7.06 5.29 19.19
N ARG A 64 6.67 6.39 18.53
CA ARG A 64 5.27 6.73 18.29
C ARG A 64 4.63 5.75 17.32
N LEU A 65 5.32 5.40 16.23
CA LEU A 65 4.90 4.37 15.27
C LEU A 65 4.67 3.03 15.98
N ARG A 66 5.63 2.57 16.80
CA ARG A 66 5.52 1.34 17.60
C ARG A 66 4.26 1.35 18.47
N THR A 67 4.05 2.45 19.17
CA THR A 67 2.91 2.60 20.09
C THR A 67 1.58 2.54 19.36
N GLU A 68 1.46 3.24 18.22
CA GLU A 68 0.23 3.25 17.43
C GLU A 68 -0.01 1.92 16.70
N ARG A 69 1.04 1.25 16.20
CA ARG A 69 0.91 -0.11 15.66
C ARG A 69 0.31 -1.06 16.69
N VAL A 70 0.86 -1.09 17.90
CA VAL A 70 0.36 -1.96 18.98
C VAL A 70 -1.11 -1.66 19.30
N ARG A 71 -1.54 -0.39 19.19
CA ARG A 71 -2.96 -0.02 19.34
C ARG A 71 -3.83 -0.53 18.20
N VAL A 72 -3.34 -0.46 16.95
CA VAL A 72 -4.02 -1.02 15.78
C VAL A 72 -4.15 -2.54 15.90
N GLU A 73 -3.08 -3.24 16.25
CA GLU A 73 -3.08 -4.71 16.46
C GLU A 73 -4.09 -5.11 17.55
N ARG A 74 -4.12 -4.41 18.69
CA ARG A 74 -5.11 -4.69 19.75
C ARG A 74 -6.55 -4.42 19.31
N LYS A 75 -6.80 -3.36 18.55
CA LYS A 75 -8.13 -3.07 17.99
C LYS A 75 -8.54 -4.13 16.98
N LEU A 76 -7.62 -4.55 16.13
CA LEU A 76 -7.81 -5.64 15.18
C LEU A 76 -8.24 -6.92 15.90
N ASP A 77 -7.51 -7.34 16.93
CA ASP A 77 -7.85 -8.53 17.70
C ASP A 77 -9.25 -8.44 18.32
N ALA A 78 -9.57 -7.29 18.93
CA ALA A 78 -10.87 -7.06 19.54
C ALA A 78 -12.03 -7.06 18.52
N HIS A 79 -11.78 -6.56 17.31
CA HIS A 79 -12.78 -6.55 16.24
C HIS A 79 -12.91 -7.93 15.59
N LEU A 80 -11.81 -8.65 15.34
CA LEU A 80 -11.82 -10.01 14.81
C LEU A 80 -12.60 -10.98 15.70
N ALA A 81 -12.49 -10.82 17.03
CA ALA A 81 -13.25 -11.62 18.00
C ALA A 81 -14.78 -11.45 17.88
N LYS A 82 -15.24 -10.35 17.28
CA LYS A 82 -16.66 -10.02 17.10
C LYS A 82 -17.12 -10.14 15.64
N SER A 83 -16.20 -10.37 14.71
CA SER A 83 -16.46 -10.37 13.28
C SER A 83 -17.02 -11.71 12.82
N ALA A 84 -17.88 -11.66 11.80
CA ALA A 84 -18.36 -12.88 11.16
C ALA A 84 -17.21 -13.65 10.49
N VAL A 85 -17.05 -14.93 10.87
CA VAL A 85 -16.03 -15.82 10.32
C VAL A 85 -16.42 -16.24 8.90
N ALA A 86 -15.46 -16.26 7.98
CA ALA A 86 -15.68 -16.77 6.62
C ALA A 86 -16.11 -18.25 6.68
N ALA A 87 -17.31 -18.54 6.17
CA ALA A 87 -17.87 -19.89 6.22
C ALA A 87 -17.55 -20.71 4.94
N ARG A 88 -17.25 -20.02 3.83
CA ARG A 88 -17.02 -20.66 2.53
C ARG A 88 -15.54 -20.65 2.14
N PRO A 89 -15.02 -21.68 1.44
CA PRO A 89 -13.62 -21.72 1.01
C PRO A 89 -13.19 -20.50 0.16
N LYS A 90 -14.06 -19.98 -0.71
CA LYS A 90 -13.77 -18.79 -1.52
C LYS A 90 -13.63 -17.53 -0.65
N GLU A 91 -14.43 -17.39 0.40
CA GLU A 91 -14.35 -16.26 1.34
C GLU A 91 -13.08 -16.37 2.20
N GLN A 92 -12.74 -17.59 2.63
CA GLN A 92 -11.51 -17.85 3.39
C GLN A 92 -10.26 -17.50 2.58
N LEU A 93 -10.24 -17.76 1.27
CA LEU A 93 -9.14 -17.36 0.39
C LEU A 93 -8.94 -15.83 0.40
N VAL A 94 -10.04 -15.07 0.34
CA VAL A 94 -9.99 -13.60 0.38
C VAL A 94 -9.52 -13.09 1.73
N VAL A 95 -9.99 -13.68 2.83
CA VAL A 95 -9.52 -13.36 4.19
C VAL A 95 -8.03 -13.66 4.34
N ASN A 96 -7.57 -14.80 3.82
CA ASN A 96 -6.15 -15.16 3.88
C ASN A 96 -5.27 -14.17 3.09
N GLN A 97 -5.70 -13.75 1.90
CA GLN A 97 -4.98 -12.72 1.15
C GLN A 97 -4.92 -11.40 1.93
N ALA A 98 -6.03 -10.97 2.54
CA ALA A 98 -6.04 -9.77 3.38
C ALA A 98 -5.09 -9.90 4.59
N ARG A 99 -4.99 -11.09 5.20
CA ARG A 99 -4.01 -11.36 6.28
C ARG A 99 -2.57 -11.28 5.79
N THR A 100 -2.29 -11.75 4.58
CA THR A 100 -0.96 -11.59 3.97
C THR A 100 -0.59 -10.13 3.80
N ASP A 101 -1.53 -9.31 3.32
CA ASP A 101 -1.30 -7.87 3.12
C ASP A 101 -1.10 -7.15 4.46
N LEU A 102 -1.90 -7.48 5.48
CA LEU A 102 -1.72 -6.99 6.85
C LEU A 102 -0.33 -7.35 7.42
N ASN A 103 0.08 -8.62 7.30
CA ASN A 103 1.37 -9.07 7.79
C ASN A 103 2.53 -8.32 7.14
N GLN A 104 2.42 -8.02 5.84
CA GLN A 104 3.41 -7.20 5.14
C GLN A 104 3.51 -5.80 5.77
N GLN A 105 2.39 -5.15 6.11
CA GLN A 105 2.41 -3.83 6.74
C GLN A 105 2.96 -3.86 8.18
N ILE A 106 2.64 -4.90 8.95
CA ILE A 106 3.24 -5.12 10.28
C ILE A 106 4.75 -5.22 10.14
N MET A 107 5.25 -6.02 9.19
CA MET A 107 6.69 -6.12 8.92
C MET A 107 7.29 -4.77 8.54
N CYS A 108 6.70 -4.04 7.59
CA CYS A 108 7.20 -2.74 7.16
C CYS A 108 7.32 -1.75 8.34
N SER A 109 6.33 -1.75 9.24
CA SER A 109 6.38 -0.90 10.44
C SER A 109 7.48 -1.33 11.43
N GLN A 110 7.69 -2.63 11.63
CA GLN A 110 8.74 -3.15 12.50
C GLN A 110 10.11 -2.80 11.94
N GLU A 111 10.29 -2.98 10.63
CA GLU A 111 11.54 -2.67 9.95
C GLU A 111 11.85 -1.18 10.02
N PHE A 112 10.85 -0.30 9.90
CA PHE A 112 11.06 1.15 10.10
C PHE A 112 11.58 1.47 11.50
N GLU A 113 11.15 0.75 12.55
CA GLU A 113 11.68 0.95 13.90
C GLU A 113 13.18 0.67 14.00
N PHE A 114 13.70 -0.26 13.18
CA PHE A 114 15.11 -0.64 13.21
C PHE A 114 15.98 0.19 12.26
N PHE A 115 15.47 0.51 11.07
CA PHE A 115 16.25 1.12 10.00
C PHE A 115 15.92 2.59 9.75
N GLY A 116 14.85 3.11 10.35
CA GLY A 116 14.37 4.47 10.10
C GLY A 116 13.96 4.67 8.64
N SER A 117 14.18 5.90 8.14
CA SER A 117 13.75 6.33 6.80
C SER A 117 14.74 6.01 5.68
N GLU A 118 15.86 5.34 5.97
CA GLU A 118 16.90 5.05 4.97
C GLU A 118 16.44 4.00 3.95
N ASP A 119 16.80 4.22 2.68
CA ASP A 119 16.62 3.24 1.62
C ASP A 119 17.48 2.01 1.91
N ARG A 120 16.84 0.84 1.90
CA ARG A 120 17.45 -0.42 2.34
C ARG A 120 18.43 -0.96 1.31
N PRO A 121 19.50 -1.66 1.73
CA PRO A 121 20.33 -2.44 0.82
C PRO A 121 19.52 -3.58 0.18
N GLU A 122 19.73 -3.80 -1.10
CA GLU A 122 18.95 -4.69 -1.98
C GLU A 122 19.06 -6.19 -1.64
N TRP A 123 19.99 -6.56 -0.76
CA TRP A 123 20.31 -7.94 -0.44
C TRP A 123 19.50 -8.45 0.75
N GLY A 124 18.38 -9.08 0.42
CA GLY A 124 17.57 -9.84 1.35
C GLY A 124 16.65 -8.95 2.17
N TRP A 125 15.41 -8.80 1.71
CA TRP A 125 14.18 -9.04 2.47
C TRP A 125 12.98 -8.68 1.56
N TYR A 126 11.79 -9.16 1.94
CA TYR A 126 10.59 -9.27 1.10
C TYR A 126 10.28 -8.00 0.27
N PRO A 127 10.28 -8.09 -1.08
CA PRO A 127 9.90 -6.96 -1.89
C PRO A 127 8.45 -6.61 -1.60
N SER A 128 8.17 -5.37 -1.20
CA SER A 128 6.82 -4.86 -1.33
C SER A 128 6.45 -5.00 -2.81
N ARG A 129 5.23 -5.46 -3.12
CA ARG A 129 4.77 -5.57 -4.52
C ARG A 129 4.70 -4.22 -5.24
N GLN A 130 4.99 -3.12 -4.53
CA GLN A 130 4.91 -1.75 -4.99
C GLN A 130 6.29 -1.09 -5.16
N ILE A 131 7.39 -1.71 -4.70
CA ILE A 131 8.73 -1.18 -4.93
C ILE A 131 9.22 -1.65 -6.30
N GLN A 132 9.30 -0.70 -7.24
CA GLN A 132 10.15 -0.85 -8.41
C GLN A 132 11.60 -0.84 -7.92
N SER A 133 12.32 -1.94 -8.17
CA SER A 133 13.74 -2.05 -7.84
C SER A 133 14.52 -0.86 -8.41
N THR A 134 15.25 -0.15 -7.55
CA THR A 134 16.24 0.87 -7.93
C THR A 134 17.61 0.27 -8.30
N GLY A 135 17.68 -1.07 -8.36
CA GLY A 135 18.92 -1.80 -8.43
C GLY A 135 19.70 -1.55 -9.71
N SER A 136 21.01 -1.40 -9.57
CA SER A 136 21.90 -1.35 -10.72
C SER A 136 22.31 -2.76 -11.13
N VAL A 137 22.02 -3.13 -12.37
CA VAL A 137 22.39 -4.44 -12.92
C VAL A 137 23.84 -4.39 -13.37
N VAL A 138 24.70 -5.19 -12.75
CA VAL A 138 26.07 -5.43 -13.23
C VAL A 138 26.04 -6.53 -14.29
N LYS A 139 26.46 -6.21 -15.51
CA LYS A 139 26.69 -7.19 -16.58
C LYS A 139 28.19 -7.37 -16.76
N VAL A 140 28.68 -8.59 -16.68
CA VAL A 140 30.08 -8.93 -16.96
C VAL A 140 30.16 -9.57 -18.35
N ASP A 141 30.99 -9.01 -19.23
CA ASP A 141 31.22 -9.58 -20.55
C ASP A 141 32.14 -10.82 -20.50
N LYS A 142 32.29 -11.52 -21.63
CA LYS A 142 33.16 -12.70 -21.73
C LYS A 142 34.65 -12.38 -21.58
N ALA A 143 35.03 -11.10 -21.62
CA ALA A 143 36.40 -10.61 -21.40
C ALA A 143 36.63 -10.19 -19.93
N GLY A 144 35.61 -10.28 -19.07
CA GLY A 144 35.69 -9.96 -17.65
C GLY A 144 35.41 -8.49 -17.31
N ASN A 145 34.99 -7.66 -18.27
CA ASN A 145 34.65 -6.26 -17.99
C ASN A 145 33.24 -6.16 -17.42
N ALA A 146 33.12 -5.50 -16.27
CA ALA A 146 31.85 -5.23 -15.62
C ALA A 146 31.27 -3.89 -16.09
N THR A 147 30.04 -3.89 -16.60
CA THR A 147 29.27 -2.70 -16.93
C THR A 147 28.10 -2.58 -15.96
N LEU A 148 28.04 -1.47 -15.22
CA LEU A 148 26.92 -1.14 -14.33
C LEU A 148 25.84 -0.43 -15.14
N THR A 149 24.62 -0.96 -15.14
CA THR A 149 23.45 -0.31 -15.76
C THR A 149 22.42 -0.03 -14.68
N SER A 150 22.15 1.24 -14.38
CA SER A 150 21.07 1.62 -13.48
C SER A 150 19.72 1.16 -14.05
N ALA A 151 18.82 0.65 -13.19
CA ALA A 151 17.44 0.38 -13.59
C ALA A 151 16.79 1.67 -14.10
N LYS A 152 16.18 1.61 -15.30
CA LYS A 152 15.46 2.76 -15.87
C LYS A 152 14.11 2.89 -15.17
N HIS A 153 13.85 4.10 -14.67
CA HIS A 153 12.55 4.57 -14.17
C HIS A 153 11.46 4.51 -15.25
#